data_AF-A0A1Y1RTL3-F1
#
_entry.id   AF-A0A1Y1RTL3-F1
#
_cell.length_a   1.000
_cell.length_b   1.000
_cell.length_c   1.000
_cell.angle_alpha   90.00
_cell.angle_beta   90.00
_cell.angle_gamma   90.00
#
_symmetry.space_group_name_H-M   'P 1'
#
loop_
_entity.id
_entity.type
_entity.pdbx_description
1 polymer ?
#
loop_
_entity_poly.entity_id
_entity_poly.type
_entity_poly.pdbx_seq_one_letter_code
_entity_poly.pdbx_strand_id
1 'polypeptide(L)'
;MDMLELDYIASRLEALEETIIFVLIERIQFMLNPSCYLPGKSGFNGKNAESLFSMRLKAQEEMDARFGRFLTPEERPVNRELPPSERKLQVSPRGLNIVDYDLVNLSGEIAGAYLQLLPRICTEGDDGQYGSSIERDVICIQALARRVHFASFYVAESKYRMNPESYDLLIREGKTEDIGAQLTRPEVEARILDRVRTKSQRLQEISDFSLRRVLDPEAVTALYRDVIIPLTKEGEVRYMMTRSTRPLPD
;
A
#
# COMPACT_ATOMS: atom_id res chain seq x y z
N MET A 1 -6.63 -16.34 -18.30
CA MET A 1 -5.41 -16.25 -17.48
C MET A 1 -5.88 -16.23 -16.04
N ASP A 2 -5.41 -17.16 -15.23
CA ASP A 2 -5.88 -17.31 -13.85
C ASP A 2 -5.29 -16.17 -13.01
N MET A 3 -6.13 -15.51 -12.22
CA MET A 3 -5.75 -14.36 -11.42
C MET A 3 -4.74 -14.71 -10.31
N LEU A 4 -4.61 -16.01 -10.03
CA LEU A 4 -3.75 -16.56 -9.01
C LEU A 4 -2.48 -17.22 -9.59
N GLU A 5 -2.27 -17.15 -10.90
CA GLU A 5 -0.98 -17.47 -11.52
C GLU A 5 0.07 -16.42 -11.11
N LEU A 6 1.24 -16.89 -10.68
CA LEU A 6 2.32 -16.02 -10.22
C LEU A 6 2.76 -15.02 -11.30
N ASP A 7 2.75 -15.40 -12.57
CA ASP A 7 3.15 -14.52 -13.67
C ASP A 7 2.16 -13.35 -13.85
N TYR A 8 0.87 -13.61 -13.69
CA TYR A 8 -0.15 -12.55 -13.70
C TYR A 8 0.00 -11.63 -12.50
N ILE A 9 0.15 -12.21 -11.30
CA ILE A 9 0.36 -11.45 -10.06
C ILE A 9 1.61 -10.58 -10.19
N ALA A 10 2.74 -11.13 -10.63
CA ALA A 10 3.98 -10.42 -10.84
C ALA A 10 3.79 -9.24 -11.81
N SER A 11 3.17 -9.47 -12.97
CA SER A 11 2.88 -8.41 -13.94
C SER A 11 2.04 -7.27 -13.34
N ARG A 12 1.05 -7.60 -12.50
CA ARG A 12 0.22 -6.60 -11.80
C ARG A 12 1.02 -5.83 -10.76
N LEU A 13 1.86 -6.50 -9.99
CA LEU A 13 2.75 -5.87 -9.01
C LEU A 13 3.75 -4.92 -9.68
N GLU A 14 4.25 -5.28 -10.86
CA GLU A 14 5.15 -4.43 -11.65
C GLU A 14 4.46 -3.14 -12.14
N ALA A 15 3.19 -3.20 -12.54
CA ALA A 15 2.43 -2.01 -12.90
C ALA A 15 2.13 -1.12 -11.68
N LEU A 16 1.90 -1.72 -10.51
CA LEU A 16 1.70 -0.98 -9.26
C LEU A 16 2.98 -0.26 -8.79
N GLU A 17 4.17 -0.81 -9.10
CA GLU A 17 5.44 -0.10 -8.88
C GLU A 17 5.51 1.23 -9.64
N GLU A 18 5.10 1.22 -10.91
CA GLU A 18 5.08 2.43 -11.75
C GLU A 18 4.11 3.48 -11.19
N THR A 19 2.96 3.01 -10.70
CA THR A 19 1.96 3.88 -10.05
C THR A 19 2.56 4.56 -8.82
N ILE A 20 3.23 3.82 -7.93
CA ILE A 20 3.87 4.35 -6.73
C ILE A 20 4.93 5.40 -7.09
N ILE A 21 5.80 5.07 -8.05
CA ILE A 21 6.84 6.00 -8.50
C ILE A 21 6.20 7.29 -9.00
N PHE A 22 5.18 7.19 -9.85
CA PHE A 22 4.53 8.37 -10.43
C PHE A 22 3.90 9.28 -9.38
N VAL A 23 3.13 8.72 -8.44
CA VAL A 23 2.45 9.53 -7.41
C VAL A 23 3.43 10.16 -6.43
N LEU A 24 4.56 9.51 -6.14
CA LEU A 24 5.65 10.11 -5.36
C LEU A 24 6.30 11.27 -6.11
N ILE A 25 6.57 11.12 -7.41
CA ILE A 25 7.10 12.20 -8.24
C ILE A 25 6.14 13.40 -8.22
N GLU A 26 4.82 13.18 -8.25
CA GLU A 26 3.86 14.27 -8.13
C GLU A 26 3.89 14.94 -6.75
N ARG A 27 3.99 14.16 -5.66
CA ARG A 27 4.02 14.71 -4.30
C ARG A 27 5.22 15.62 -4.06
N ILE A 28 6.40 15.24 -4.53
CA ILE A 28 7.64 16.00 -4.26
C ILE A 28 7.70 17.35 -5.01
N GLN A 29 6.75 17.63 -5.89
CA GLN A 29 6.68 18.95 -6.53
C GLN A 29 6.30 20.04 -5.51
N PHE A 30 5.66 19.66 -4.41
CA PHE A 30 5.34 20.55 -3.29
C PHE A 30 6.37 20.41 -2.17
N MET A 31 6.57 21.47 -1.40
CA MET A 31 7.38 21.45 -0.18
C MET A 31 6.76 20.51 0.87
N LEU A 32 7.49 20.31 1.97
CA LEU A 32 7.02 19.48 3.06
C LEU A 32 5.70 20.00 3.63
N ASN A 33 5.52 21.32 3.78
CA ASN A 33 4.30 21.93 4.34
C ASN A 33 3.94 21.35 5.72
N PRO A 34 4.85 21.45 6.72
CA PRO A 34 4.77 20.71 7.98
C PRO A 34 3.48 20.97 8.77
N SER A 35 2.91 22.17 8.65
CA SER A 35 1.64 22.56 9.27
C SER A 35 0.48 21.60 8.94
N CYS A 36 0.50 20.98 7.75
CA CYS A 36 -0.54 20.06 7.29
C CYS A 36 -0.68 18.81 8.17
N TYR A 37 0.39 18.41 8.86
CA TYR A 37 0.45 17.18 9.63
C TYR A 37 0.34 17.40 11.15
N LEU A 38 0.34 18.65 11.60
CA LEU A 38 0.31 19.01 13.02
C LEU A 38 -1.14 19.14 13.54
N PRO A 39 -1.47 18.52 14.69
CA PRO A 39 -2.75 18.74 15.37
C PRO A 39 -3.02 20.23 15.63
N GLY A 40 -4.25 20.67 15.34
CA GLY A 40 -4.67 22.05 15.58
C GLY A 40 -4.09 23.08 14.59
N LYS A 41 -3.39 22.63 13.55
CA LYS A 41 -2.85 23.46 12.46
C LYS A 41 -3.55 23.21 11.12
N SER A 42 -4.73 22.61 11.14
CA SER A 42 -5.52 22.29 9.95
C SER A 42 -5.95 23.53 9.14
N GLY A 43 -6.05 24.70 9.78
CA GLY A 43 -6.64 25.91 9.19
C GLY A 43 -8.18 25.93 9.25
N PHE A 44 -8.81 24.92 9.86
CA PHE A 44 -10.26 24.84 10.02
C PHE A 44 -10.68 25.40 11.40
N ASN A 45 -11.69 26.28 11.39
CA ASN A 45 -12.21 26.87 12.62
C ASN A 45 -12.79 25.79 13.56
N GLY A 46 -12.39 25.82 14.83
CA GLY A 46 -12.87 24.89 15.86
C GLY A 46 -12.26 23.48 15.82
N LYS A 47 -11.27 23.23 14.95
CA LYS A 47 -10.59 21.93 14.80
C LYS A 47 -9.20 21.96 15.43
N ASN A 48 -9.16 21.82 16.74
CA ASN A 48 -7.96 21.98 17.56
C ASN A 48 -7.18 20.67 17.79
N ALA A 49 -7.77 19.51 17.50
CA ALA A 49 -7.17 18.19 17.77
C ALA A 49 -6.69 17.48 16.49
N GLU A 50 -7.22 17.84 15.33
CA GLU A 50 -6.95 17.18 14.07
C GLU A 50 -5.95 17.97 13.20
N SER A 51 -5.19 17.26 12.38
CA SER A 51 -4.36 17.85 11.33
C SER A 51 -5.14 17.93 10.01
N LEU A 52 -4.66 18.74 9.06
CA LEU A 52 -5.28 18.79 7.73
C LEU A 52 -5.22 17.41 7.06
N PHE A 53 -4.09 16.71 7.20
CA PHE A 53 -3.89 15.36 6.72
C PHE A 53 -4.96 14.39 7.25
N SER A 54 -5.13 14.30 8.57
CA SER A 54 -6.06 13.33 9.17
C SER A 54 -7.50 13.61 8.75
N MET A 55 -7.89 14.90 8.68
CA MET A 55 -9.22 15.30 8.23
C MET A 55 -9.48 14.95 6.77
N ARG A 56 -8.55 15.28 5.87
CA ARG A 56 -8.71 15.05 4.43
C ARG A 56 -8.66 13.57 4.06
N LEU A 57 -7.81 12.78 4.73
CA LEU A 57 -7.76 11.33 4.58
C LEU A 57 -9.08 10.70 5.03
N LYS A 58 -9.59 11.05 6.21
CA LYS A 58 -10.88 10.55 6.70
C LYS A 58 -12.01 10.87 5.73
N ALA A 59 -12.09 12.11 5.27
CA ALA A 59 -13.10 12.53 4.31
C ALA A 59 -13.00 11.76 2.97
N GLN A 60 -11.79 11.47 2.47
CA GLN A 60 -11.62 10.62 1.29
C GLN A 60 -12.16 9.22 1.54
N GLU A 61 -11.78 8.61 2.67
CA GLU A 61 -12.14 7.22 2.96
C GLU A 61 -13.65 7.07 3.21
N GLU A 62 -14.31 8.07 3.79
CA GLU A 62 -15.77 8.07 3.90
C GLU A 62 -16.45 8.08 2.52
N MET A 63 -15.93 8.86 1.57
CA MET A 63 -16.41 8.83 0.19
C MET A 63 -16.10 7.48 -0.46
N ASP A 64 -14.85 7.03 -0.41
CA ASP A 64 -14.42 5.77 -1.02
C ASP A 64 -15.20 4.56 -0.47
N ALA A 65 -15.54 4.56 0.82
CA ALA A 65 -16.36 3.54 1.46
C ALA A 65 -17.78 3.50 0.87
N ARG A 66 -18.46 4.64 0.79
CA ARG A 66 -19.81 4.75 0.20
C ARG A 66 -19.86 4.25 -1.24
N PHE A 67 -18.81 4.54 -2.01
CA PHE A 67 -18.68 4.14 -3.41
C PHE A 67 -18.17 2.69 -3.59
N GLY A 68 -18.00 1.95 -2.49
CA GLY A 68 -17.69 0.52 -2.48
C GLY A 68 -16.23 0.19 -2.77
N ARG A 69 -15.30 1.15 -2.62
CA ARG A 69 -13.86 0.90 -2.83
C ARG A 69 -13.36 -0.26 -1.98
N PHE A 70 -13.70 -0.25 -0.69
CA PHE A 70 -13.26 -1.26 0.29
C PHE A 70 -14.04 -2.58 0.20
N LEU A 71 -14.92 -2.76 -0.79
CA LEU A 71 -15.42 -4.08 -1.17
C LEU A 71 -14.39 -4.87 -2.01
N THR A 72 -13.40 -4.18 -2.57
CA THR A 72 -12.25 -4.82 -3.23
C THR A 72 -11.26 -5.32 -2.17
N PRO A 73 -10.80 -6.58 -2.22
CA PRO A 73 -9.94 -7.16 -1.18
C PRO A 73 -8.68 -6.33 -0.90
N GLU A 74 -7.94 -5.98 -1.95
CA GLU A 74 -6.68 -5.23 -1.84
C GLU A 74 -6.85 -3.73 -1.51
N GLU A 75 -8.07 -3.21 -1.43
CA GLU A 75 -8.33 -1.83 -1.02
C GLU A 75 -8.71 -1.81 0.45
N ARG A 76 -7.81 -1.38 1.33
CA ARG A 76 -8.00 -1.37 2.78
C ARG A 76 -7.86 0.06 3.36
N PRO A 77 -8.80 0.53 4.20
CA PRO A 77 -8.75 1.88 4.76
C PRO A 77 -7.80 2.00 5.96
N VAL A 78 -7.27 3.20 6.18
CA VAL A 78 -6.57 3.59 7.40
C VAL A 78 -7.55 3.77 8.56
N ASN A 79 -8.68 4.46 8.32
CA ASN A 79 -9.71 4.69 9.32
C ASN A 79 -10.68 3.50 9.40
N ARG A 80 -11.06 3.10 10.61
CA ARG A 80 -11.90 1.91 10.83
C ARG A 80 -13.40 2.21 10.91
N GLU A 81 -13.77 3.38 11.42
CA GLU A 81 -15.18 3.77 11.58
C GLU A 81 -15.72 4.45 10.32
N LEU A 82 -15.94 3.69 9.26
CA LEU A 82 -16.40 4.22 7.96
C LEU A 82 -17.88 3.89 7.70
N PRO A 83 -18.59 4.73 6.91
CA PRO A 83 -19.95 4.43 6.51
C PRO A 83 -20.01 3.13 5.69
N PRO A 84 -21.13 2.39 5.72
CA PRO A 84 -21.30 1.21 4.88
C PRO A 84 -21.31 1.60 3.39
N SER A 85 -20.96 0.64 2.53
CA SER A 85 -21.06 0.84 1.08
C SER A 85 -22.51 1.02 0.66
N GLU A 86 -22.79 2.10 -0.07
CA GLU A 86 -24.07 2.34 -0.73
C GLU A 86 -24.12 1.62 -2.09
N ARG A 87 -22.94 1.36 -2.67
CA ARG A 87 -22.80 0.57 -3.89
C ARG A 87 -23.02 -0.91 -3.58
N LYS A 88 -23.90 -1.55 -4.36
CA LYS A 88 -24.01 -3.01 -4.44
C LYS A 88 -23.00 -3.54 -5.46
N LEU A 89 -22.17 -4.51 -5.07
CA LEU A 89 -21.25 -5.18 -5.98
C LEU A 89 -21.73 -6.60 -6.24
N GLN A 90 -21.67 -7.05 -7.49
CA GLN A 90 -21.61 -8.47 -7.79
C GLN A 90 -20.14 -8.88 -7.64
N VAL A 91 -19.83 -9.59 -6.56
CA VAL A 91 -18.47 -10.07 -6.31
C VAL A 91 -18.23 -11.26 -7.23
N SER A 92 -17.34 -11.10 -8.21
CA SER A 92 -16.79 -12.26 -8.91
C SER A 92 -15.85 -12.99 -7.94
N PRO A 93 -15.90 -14.33 -7.85
CA PRO A 93 -14.99 -15.10 -7.01
C PRO A 93 -13.54 -14.73 -7.30
N ARG A 94 -12.84 -14.20 -6.29
CA ARG A 94 -11.43 -13.81 -6.43
C ARG A 94 -10.45 -14.91 -6.08
N GLY A 95 -10.97 -16.06 -5.65
CA GLY A 95 -10.19 -17.24 -5.26
C GLY A 95 -9.40 -17.07 -3.95
N LEU A 96 -9.58 -15.96 -3.23
CA LEU A 96 -9.05 -15.75 -1.88
C LEU A 96 -9.92 -16.50 -0.87
N ASN A 97 -9.29 -17.14 0.12
CA ASN A 97 -9.98 -17.95 1.11
C ASN A 97 -9.82 -17.37 2.52
N ILE A 98 -10.38 -16.18 2.75
CA ILE A 98 -10.32 -15.46 4.02
C ILE A 98 -11.71 -14.92 4.37
N VAL A 99 -12.07 -15.00 5.65
CA VAL A 99 -13.40 -14.58 6.14
C VAL A 99 -13.55 -13.07 6.29
N ASP A 100 -12.43 -12.39 6.57
CA ASP A 100 -12.39 -10.95 6.76
C ASP A 100 -11.04 -10.39 6.28
N TYR A 101 -11.09 -9.56 5.23
CA TYR A 101 -9.91 -8.91 4.67
C TYR A 101 -9.24 -7.93 5.64
N ASP A 102 -9.95 -7.43 6.66
CA ASP A 102 -9.40 -6.49 7.63
C ASP A 102 -8.38 -7.12 8.58
N LEU A 103 -8.34 -8.46 8.68
CA LEU A 103 -7.31 -9.20 9.42
C LEU A 103 -5.90 -9.04 8.80
N VAL A 104 -5.83 -8.62 7.54
CA VAL A 104 -4.58 -8.35 6.80
C VAL A 104 -4.43 -6.84 6.53
N ASN A 105 -5.29 -5.99 7.10
CA ASN A 105 -5.19 -4.54 6.91
C ASN A 105 -3.98 -3.97 7.66
N LEU A 106 -3.07 -3.38 6.87
CA LEU A 106 -1.78 -2.80 7.25
C LEU A 106 -1.73 -1.29 6.93
N SER A 107 -2.87 -0.69 6.59
CA SER A 107 -2.93 0.68 6.06
C SER A 107 -2.44 1.71 7.08
N GLY A 108 -2.60 1.44 8.39
CA GLY A 108 -2.08 2.30 9.45
C GLY A 108 -0.55 2.32 9.48
N GLU A 109 0.09 1.15 9.41
CA GLU A 109 1.54 0.99 9.34
C GLU A 109 2.10 1.64 8.06
N ILE A 110 1.41 1.45 6.92
CA ILE A 110 1.77 2.04 5.63
C ILE A 110 1.69 3.56 5.67
N ALA A 111 0.61 4.12 6.20
CA ALA A 111 0.45 5.57 6.35
C ALA A 111 1.52 6.16 7.28
N GLY A 112 1.82 5.49 8.39
CA GLY A 112 2.89 5.90 9.31
C GLY A 112 4.26 5.92 8.64
N ALA A 113 4.61 4.86 7.91
CA ALA A 113 5.88 4.78 7.17
C ALA A 113 5.97 5.83 6.04
N TYR A 114 4.86 6.09 5.35
CA TYR A 114 4.80 7.16 4.34
C TYR A 114 5.06 8.54 4.94
N LEU A 115 4.45 8.87 6.08
CA LEU A 115 4.70 10.15 6.75
C LEU A 115 6.16 10.30 7.21
N GLN A 116 6.81 9.21 7.62
CA GLN A 116 8.24 9.21 7.94
C GLN A 116 9.15 9.36 6.71
N LEU A 117 8.67 8.98 5.53
CA LEU A 117 9.39 9.18 4.26
C LEU A 117 9.37 10.65 3.82
N LEU A 118 8.29 11.39 4.08
CA LEU A 118 8.08 12.75 3.55
C LEU A 118 9.27 13.70 3.75
N PRO A 119 9.89 13.82 4.95
CA PRO A 119 11.03 14.71 5.15
C PRO A 119 12.28 14.32 4.34
N ARG A 120 12.37 13.07 3.88
CA ARG A 120 13.49 12.58 3.06
C ARG A 120 13.32 12.89 1.58
N ILE A 121 12.08 13.02 1.10
CA ILE A 121 11.77 13.17 -0.33
C ILE A 121 11.28 14.57 -0.70
N CYS A 122 10.71 15.32 0.25
CA CYS A 122 10.23 16.67 0.02
C CYS A 122 11.28 17.70 0.45
N THR A 123 11.33 18.83 -0.25
CA THR A 123 12.11 19.98 0.22
C THR A 123 11.51 20.50 1.52
N GLU A 124 12.36 20.75 2.53
CA GLU A 124 11.95 21.40 3.76
C GLU A 124 11.41 22.82 3.46
N GLY A 125 10.32 23.19 4.12
CA GLY A 125 9.71 24.51 3.97
C GLY A 125 8.20 24.45 3.84
N ASP A 126 7.65 25.62 3.55
CA ASP A 126 6.22 25.86 3.38
C ASP A 126 6.00 26.70 2.12
N ASP A 127 5.31 26.14 1.13
CA ASP A 127 4.95 26.81 -0.12
C ASP A 127 3.46 27.20 -0.20
N GLY A 128 2.71 27.01 0.90
CA GLY A 128 1.29 27.31 0.98
C GLY A 128 0.37 26.35 0.23
N GLN A 129 0.88 25.36 -0.50
CA GLN A 129 0.09 24.43 -1.33
C GLN A 129 -0.43 23.24 -0.51
N TYR A 130 -1.11 23.55 0.60
CA TYR A 130 -1.56 22.56 1.58
C TYR A 130 -2.54 21.54 1.00
N GLY A 131 -3.56 22.03 0.27
CA GLY A 131 -4.59 21.18 -0.32
C GLY A 131 -4.02 20.19 -1.34
N SER A 132 -3.15 20.67 -2.24
CA SER A 132 -2.49 19.82 -3.24
C SER A 132 -1.52 18.83 -2.61
N SER A 133 -0.77 19.25 -1.58
CA SER A 133 0.14 18.37 -0.85
C SER A 133 -0.62 17.18 -0.24
N ILE A 134 -1.70 17.46 0.51
CA ILE A 134 -2.48 16.41 1.17
C ILE A 134 -3.28 15.56 0.18
N GLU A 135 -3.75 16.12 -0.94
CA GLU A 135 -4.33 15.31 -2.02
C GLU A 135 -3.33 14.26 -2.51
N ARG A 136 -2.08 14.66 -2.79
CA ARG A 136 -1.04 13.73 -3.25
C ARG A 136 -0.64 12.75 -2.16
N ASP A 137 -0.64 13.16 -0.88
CA ASP A 137 -0.41 12.25 0.23
C ASP A 137 -1.43 11.10 0.29
N VAL A 138 -2.71 11.44 0.16
CA VAL A 138 -3.79 10.44 0.14
C VAL A 138 -3.61 9.48 -1.03
N ILE A 139 -3.30 9.99 -2.23
CA ILE A 139 -3.07 9.15 -3.41
C ILE A 139 -1.85 8.24 -3.22
N CYS A 140 -0.75 8.74 -2.64
CA CYS A 140 0.44 7.95 -2.35
C CYS A 140 0.14 6.80 -1.39
N ILE A 141 -0.55 7.09 -0.28
CA ILE A 141 -0.93 6.07 0.72
C ILE A 141 -1.82 5.01 0.09
N GLN A 142 -2.78 5.41 -0.75
CA GLN A 142 -3.66 4.47 -1.46
C GLN A 142 -2.88 3.58 -2.43
N ALA A 143 -1.93 4.12 -3.19
CA ALA A 143 -1.10 3.35 -4.10
C ALA A 143 -0.20 2.36 -3.35
N LEU A 144 0.41 2.79 -2.25
CA LEU A 144 1.23 1.95 -1.37
C LEU A 144 0.40 0.83 -0.73
N ALA A 145 -0.75 1.17 -0.15
CA ALA A 145 -1.67 0.20 0.45
C ALA A 145 -2.09 -0.86 -0.56
N ARG A 146 -2.58 -0.43 -1.73
CA ARG A 146 -2.98 -1.37 -2.79
C ARG A 146 -1.85 -2.31 -3.19
N ARG A 147 -0.62 -1.81 -3.36
CA ARG A 147 0.55 -2.62 -3.72
C ARG A 147 0.91 -3.64 -2.64
N VAL A 148 0.87 -3.24 -1.38
CA VAL A 148 1.18 -4.12 -0.26
C VAL A 148 0.10 -5.18 -0.14
N HIS A 149 -1.17 -4.78 0.00
CA HIS A 149 -2.28 -5.71 0.20
C HIS A 149 -2.50 -6.64 -0.99
N PHE A 150 -2.36 -6.17 -2.23
CA PHE A 150 -2.45 -7.06 -3.39
C PHE A 150 -1.36 -8.15 -3.34
N ALA A 151 -0.12 -7.80 -2.99
CA ALA A 151 0.89 -8.84 -2.82
C ALA A 151 0.53 -9.78 -1.65
N SER A 152 0.20 -9.22 -0.48
CA SER A 152 -0.15 -9.97 0.72
C SER A 152 -1.24 -11.01 0.51
N PHE A 153 -2.31 -10.67 -0.21
CA PHE A 153 -3.42 -11.59 -0.50
C PHE A 153 -3.08 -12.59 -1.60
N TYR A 154 -2.70 -12.09 -2.78
CA TYR A 154 -2.66 -12.92 -3.98
C TYR A 154 -1.36 -13.72 -4.10
N VAL A 155 -0.22 -13.19 -3.64
CA VAL A 155 1.04 -13.95 -3.60
C VAL A 155 0.94 -15.07 -2.57
N ALA A 156 0.39 -14.80 -1.39
CA ALA A 156 0.20 -15.81 -0.36
C ALA A 156 -0.75 -16.92 -0.82
N GLU A 157 -1.92 -16.57 -1.39
CA GLU A 157 -2.86 -17.58 -1.92
C GLU A 157 -2.23 -18.42 -3.04
N SER A 158 -1.50 -17.79 -3.96
CA SER A 158 -0.80 -18.50 -5.03
C SER A 158 0.25 -19.48 -4.48
N LYS A 159 1.06 -19.03 -3.51
CA LYS A 159 2.05 -19.88 -2.84
C LYS A 159 1.40 -21.02 -2.06
N TYR A 160 0.30 -20.77 -1.36
CA TYR A 160 -0.47 -21.79 -0.65
C TYR A 160 -0.92 -22.90 -1.60
N ARG A 161 -1.54 -22.52 -2.72
CA ARG A 161 -2.06 -23.48 -3.72
C ARG A 161 -0.98 -24.37 -4.33
N MET A 162 0.25 -23.88 -4.44
CA MET A 162 1.37 -24.69 -4.93
C MET A 162 1.84 -25.76 -3.92
N ASN A 163 1.70 -25.52 -2.60
CA ASN A 163 2.20 -26.43 -1.56
C ASN A 163 1.26 -26.50 -0.33
N PRO A 164 -0.02 -26.87 -0.49
CA PRO A 164 -1.02 -26.73 0.58
C PRO A 164 -0.66 -27.55 1.83
N GLU A 165 -0.20 -28.79 1.68
CA GLU A 165 0.14 -29.67 2.81
C GLU A 165 1.25 -29.08 3.71
N SER A 166 2.25 -28.44 3.10
CA SER A 166 3.35 -27.79 3.82
C SER A 166 2.83 -26.62 4.66
N TYR A 167 2.02 -25.75 4.05
CA TYR A 167 1.48 -24.58 4.76
C TYR A 167 0.43 -24.99 5.80
N ASP A 168 -0.41 -25.98 5.53
CA ASP A 168 -1.42 -26.48 6.48
C ASP A 168 -0.78 -27.03 7.77
N LEU A 169 0.41 -27.63 7.67
CA LEU A 169 1.18 -28.04 8.85
C LEU A 169 1.66 -26.83 9.64
N LEU A 170 2.32 -25.87 8.99
CA LEU A 170 2.86 -24.69 9.66
C LEU A 170 1.77 -23.80 10.29
N ILE A 171 0.66 -23.61 9.58
CA ILE A 171 -0.50 -22.82 10.05
C ILE A 171 -1.11 -23.46 11.31
N ARG A 172 -1.33 -24.78 11.28
CA ARG A 172 -1.88 -25.53 12.42
C ARG A 172 -0.97 -25.52 13.64
N GLU A 173 0.34 -25.52 13.43
CA GLU A 173 1.34 -25.46 14.49
C GLU A 173 1.65 -24.01 14.95
N GLY A 174 1.05 -22.99 14.30
CA GLY A 174 1.26 -21.59 14.66
C GLY A 174 2.66 -21.06 14.34
N LYS A 175 3.38 -21.68 13.40
CA LYS A 175 4.79 -21.40 13.09
C LYS A 175 4.95 -20.22 12.13
N THR A 176 4.63 -19.01 12.60
CA THR A 176 4.65 -17.78 11.79
C THR A 176 6.03 -17.46 11.22
N GLU A 177 7.10 -17.70 11.97
CA GLU A 177 8.49 -17.50 11.52
C GLU A 177 8.86 -18.43 10.36
N ASP A 178 8.50 -19.70 10.46
CA ASP A 178 8.76 -20.71 9.42
C ASP A 178 7.95 -20.41 8.15
N ILE A 179 6.71 -19.94 8.30
CA ILE A 179 5.90 -19.45 7.16
C ILE A 179 6.63 -18.29 6.49
N GLY A 180 7.07 -17.28 7.26
CA GLY A 180 7.81 -16.13 6.73
C GLY A 180 9.11 -16.52 6.00
N ALA A 181 9.84 -17.50 6.53
CA ALA A 181 11.04 -18.05 5.91
C ALA A 181 10.72 -18.75 4.58
N GLN A 182 9.67 -19.57 4.54
CA GLN A 182 9.24 -20.29 3.33
C GLN A 182 8.71 -19.34 2.24
N LEU A 183 8.10 -18.22 2.62
CA LEU A 183 7.62 -17.19 1.71
C LEU A 183 8.77 -16.36 1.10
N THR A 184 9.91 -16.26 1.78
CA THR A 184 11.02 -15.37 1.39
C THR A 184 11.76 -15.89 0.18
N ARG A 185 11.99 -15.01 -0.81
CA ARG A 185 12.79 -15.29 -2.02
C ARG A 185 13.76 -14.14 -2.26
N PRO A 186 14.98 -14.19 -1.70
CA PRO A 186 15.95 -13.08 -1.76
C PRO A 186 16.27 -12.62 -3.19
N GLU A 187 16.31 -13.56 -4.14
CA GLU A 187 16.55 -13.29 -5.56
C GLU A 187 15.39 -12.54 -6.24
N VAL A 188 14.16 -12.70 -5.75
CA VAL A 188 13.00 -11.91 -6.22
C VAL A 188 13.07 -10.51 -5.66
N GLU A 189 13.40 -10.37 -4.36
CA GLU A 189 13.52 -9.07 -3.69
C GLU A 189 14.61 -8.21 -4.32
N ALA A 190 15.79 -8.79 -4.59
CA ALA A 190 16.88 -8.09 -5.28
C ALA A 190 16.45 -7.57 -6.67
N ARG A 191 15.70 -8.38 -7.44
CA ARG A 191 15.17 -7.97 -8.75
C ARG A 191 14.13 -6.85 -8.65
N ILE A 192 13.27 -6.87 -7.61
CA ILE A 192 12.32 -5.78 -7.36
C ILE A 192 13.08 -4.48 -7.12
N LEU A 193 14.11 -4.50 -6.27
CA LEU A 193 14.90 -3.29 -5.95
C LEU A 193 15.61 -2.72 -7.18
N ASP A 194 16.24 -3.57 -7.99
CA ASP A 194 16.90 -3.16 -9.24
C ASP A 194 15.90 -2.57 -10.25
N ARG A 195 14.75 -3.23 -10.42
CA ARG A 195 13.70 -2.78 -11.34
C ARG A 195 13.08 -1.45 -10.90
N VAL A 196 12.77 -1.28 -9.62
CA VAL A 196 12.20 -0.03 -9.09
C VAL A 196 13.19 1.14 -9.25
N ARG A 197 14.47 0.92 -8.95
CA ARG A 197 15.52 1.93 -9.19
C ARG A 197 15.57 2.33 -10.67
N THR A 198 15.61 1.33 -11.56
CA THR A 198 15.68 1.55 -13.02
C THR A 198 14.44 2.29 -13.53
N LYS A 199 13.24 1.89 -13.11
CA LYS A 199 11.99 2.58 -13.48
C LYS A 199 11.98 4.04 -13.01
N SER A 200 12.41 4.29 -11.78
CA SER A 200 12.48 5.64 -11.21
C SER A 200 13.44 6.56 -11.97
N GLN A 201 14.58 6.04 -12.40
CA GLN A 201 15.54 6.76 -13.24
C GLN A 201 14.96 7.07 -14.63
N ARG A 202 14.45 6.04 -15.33
CA ARG A 202 13.94 6.18 -16.70
C ARG A 202 12.75 7.13 -16.81
N LEU A 203 11.83 7.10 -15.83
CA LEU A 203 10.65 7.98 -15.82
C LEU A 203 11.01 9.47 -15.72
N GLN A 204 12.22 9.80 -15.27
CA GLN A 204 12.64 11.17 -15.02
C GLN A 204 13.78 11.63 -15.94
N GLU A 205 14.32 10.76 -16.79
CA GLU A 205 15.55 10.96 -17.59
C GLU A 205 15.52 12.21 -18.49
N ILE A 206 14.35 12.50 -19.08
CA ILE A 206 14.15 13.64 -20.00
C ILE A 206 13.43 14.83 -19.35
N SER A 207 13.39 14.89 -18.02
CA SER A 207 12.71 15.97 -17.30
C SER A 207 13.47 17.30 -17.39
N ASP A 208 12.75 18.41 -17.43
CA ASP A 208 13.35 19.73 -17.22
C ASP A 208 13.65 19.95 -15.73
N PHE A 209 14.91 19.72 -15.36
CA PHE A 209 15.40 19.85 -13.98
C PHE A 209 15.39 21.28 -13.44
N SER A 210 15.18 22.29 -14.29
CA SER A 210 15.05 23.68 -13.85
C SER A 210 13.64 24.01 -13.32
N LEU A 211 12.63 23.24 -13.76
CA LEU A 211 11.22 23.46 -13.42
C LEU A 211 10.66 22.42 -12.46
N ARG A 212 11.28 21.23 -12.40
CA ARG A 212 10.73 20.08 -11.68
C ARG A 212 11.71 19.53 -10.65
N ARG A 213 11.18 19.16 -9.48
CA ARG A 213 11.93 18.36 -8.51
C ARG A 213 12.04 16.91 -8.97
N VAL A 214 13.22 16.31 -8.77
CA VAL A 214 13.52 14.92 -9.14
C VAL A 214 13.46 14.04 -7.90
N LEU A 215 12.74 12.94 -8.00
CA LEU A 215 12.68 11.92 -6.97
C LEU A 215 13.99 11.14 -6.98
N ASP A 216 14.69 11.14 -5.85
CA ASP A 216 15.88 10.32 -5.66
C ASP A 216 15.54 8.82 -5.82
N PRO A 217 16.11 8.11 -6.81
CA PRO A 217 15.88 6.68 -6.98
C PRO A 217 16.27 5.84 -5.76
N GLU A 218 17.24 6.28 -4.95
CA GLU A 218 17.58 5.59 -3.70
C GLU A 218 16.46 5.73 -2.68
N ALA A 219 15.78 6.88 -2.59
CA ALA A 219 14.67 7.05 -1.66
C ALA A 219 13.51 6.07 -1.95
N VAL A 220 13.21 5.82 -3.23
CA VAL A 220 12.21 4.82 -3.62
C VAL A 220 12.71 3.41 -3.37
N THR A 221 13.98 3.13 -3.68
CA THR A 221 14.58 1.81 -3.43
C THR A 221 14.58 1.47 -1.93
N ALA A 222 14.90 2.46 -1.08
CA ALA A 222 14.84 2.34 0.37
C ALA A 222 13.42 2.14 0.87
N LEU A 223 12.43 2.87 0.34
CA LEU A 223 11.01 2.64 0.63
C LEU A 223 10.60 1.19 0.32
N TYR A 224 11.06 0.65 -0.81
CA TYR A 224 10.77 -0.76 -1.15
C TYR A 224 11.45 -1.74 -0.20
N ARG A 225 12.73 -1.55 0.05
CA ARG A 225 13.56 -2.44 0.89
C ARG A 225 13.13 -2.44 2.36
N ASP A 226 12.88 -1.25 2.90
CA ASP A 226 12.75 -1.05 4.34
C ASP A 226 11.28 -1.03 4.79
N VAL A 227 10.32 -0.86 3.85
CA VAL A 227 8.88 -0.74 4.17
C VAL A 227 8.02 -1.69 3.33
N ILE A 228 7.98 -1.55 2.00
CA ILE A 228 7.00 -2.27 1.16
C ILE A 228 7.23 -3.79 1.21
N ILE A 229 8.47 -4.25 0.99
CA ILE A 229 8.78 -5.68 1.03
C ILE A 229 8.53 -6.27 2.43
N PRO A 230 9.02 -5.67 3.53
CA PRO A 230 8.72 -6.14 4.89
C PRO A 230 7.21 -6.20 5.20
N LEU A 231 6.45 -5.14 4.89
CA LEU A 231 5.00 -5.13 5.14
C LEU A 231 4.24 -6.10 4.24
N THR A 232 4.70 -6.33 3.00
CA THR A 232 4.15 -7.40 2.16
C THR A 232 4.35 -8.76 2.82
N LYS A 233 5.55 -9.08 3.31
CA LYS A 233 5.81 -10.35 3.99
C LYS A 233 4.94 -10.53 5.24
N GLU A 234 4.84 -9.50 6.06
CA GLU A 234 3.95 -9.48 7.22
C GLU A 234 2.50 -9.77 6.81
N GLY A 235 2.02 -9.12 5.75
CA GLY A 235 0.68 -9.37 5.24
C GLY A 235 0.48 -10.77 4.65
N GLU A 236 1.50 -11.32 3.96
CA GLU A 236 1.46 -12.71 3.47
C GLU A 236 1.33 -13.70 4.65
N VAL A 237 2.08 -13.48 5.74
CA VAL A 237 1.98 -14.30 6.96
C VAL A 237 0.60 -14.14 7.62
N ARG A 238 0.10 -12.90 7.80
CA ARG A 238 -1.25 -12.65 8.34
C ARG A 238 -2.33 -13.34 7.50
N TYR A 239 -2.22 -13.27 6.18
CA TYR A 239 -3.13 -13.97 5.28
C TYR A 239 -3.08 -15.48 5.52
N MET A 240 -1.89 -16.10 5.51
CA MET A 240 -1.76 -17.55 5.75
C MET A 240 -2.38 -17.97 7.07
N MET A 241 -2.14 -17.22 8.14
CA MET A 241 -2.65 -17.53 9.48
C MET A 241 -4.17 -17.35 9.63
N THR A 242 -4.78 -16.54 8.78
CA THR A 242 -6.22 -16.22 8.81
C THR A 242 -6.98 -16.87 7.65
N ARG A 243 -6.27 -17.60 6.80
CA ARG A 243 -6.82 -18.36 5.70
C ARG A 243 -7.72 -19.45 6.25
N SER A 244 -8.95 -19.53 5.73
CA SER A 244 -9.86 -20.62 6.06
C SER A 244 -9.27 -21.95 5.57
N THR A 245 -9.36 -23.00 6.39
CA THR A 245 -8.95 -24.37 6.01
C THR A 245 -9.98 -25.06 5.11
N ARG A 246 -11.21 -24.52 5.04
CA ARG A 246 -12.26 -24.97 4.13
C ARG A 246 -12.49 -23.93 3.05
N PRO A 247 -12.78 -24.32 1.79
CA PRO A 247 -13.22 -23.38 0.78
C PRO A 247 -14.45 -22.61 1.29
N LEU A 248 -14.37 -21.28 1.28
CA LEU A 248 -15.54 -20.45 1.54
C LEU A 248 -16.50 -20.54 0.35
N PRO A 249 -17.83 -20.52 0.60
CA PRO A 249 -18.80 -20.47 -0.48
C PRO A 249 -18.62 -19.17 -1.29
N ASP A 250 -18.79 -19.29 -2.61
CA ASP A 250 -18.77 -18.16 -3.56
C ASP A 250 -19.89 -17.14 -3.30
#